data_AF-A0A497G1Q3-F1
#
_entry.id   AF-A0A497G1Q3-F1
#
_cell.length_a   1.000
_cell.length_b   1.000
_cell.length_c   1.000
_cell.angle_alpha   90.00
_cell.angle_beta   90.00
_cell.angle_gamma   90.00
#
_symmetry.space_group_name_H-M   'P 1'
#
loop_
_entity.id
_entity.type
_entity.pdbx_description
1 polymer ?
#
loop_
_entity_poly.entity_id
_entity_poly.type
_entity_poly.pdbx_seq_one_letter_code
_entity_poly.pdbx_strand_id
1 'polypeptide(L)'
;RIPPVPLLVRKFGGEHDIFSGPRRVGYLKIPDEGEPSGEVLVSEFHEVELDVLLKSNAPYLEFFEKMSLSLLRKLTGFDDVIVPWSAGKDSTAALLLAVKAYGVKKITAIYVDTGVDFPCNLKYVETVSRKLGVRLEVAEAHVDSALEEKGLPTNENRWCTRMKIEALYRKIREASRGRTLIVVGDRDAESELRSKRPFVRTHEEFTQVAPLKLWSGSHVQLYLLKNNIPLNPLYLEGFYRLGCFICPALRSWEIMILKNNLKLIPGDQLNLFKSFLRCKGERA
;
A
#
# COMPACT_ATOMS: atom_id res chain seq x y z
N ARG A 1 -12.56 21.58 5.66
CA ARG A 1 -13.08 20.54 6.58
C ARG A 1 -12.79 19.20 5.93
N ILE A 2 -12.19 18.25 6.65
CA ILE A 2 -12.08 16.87 6.17
C ILE A 2 -13.53 16.36 6.09
N PRO A 3 -13.99 15.82 4.96
CA PRO A 3 -15.34 15.26 4.90
C PRO A 3 -15.50 14.17 5.97
N PRO A 4 -16.74 13.86 6.40
CA PRO A 4 -17.02 12.75 7.32
C PRO A 4 -16.20 11.53 6.91
N VAL A 5 -15.52 10.87 7.85
CA VAL A 5 -14.63 9.73 7.57
C VAL A 5 -15.47 8.44 7.53
N PRO A 6 -15.94 7.96 6.37
CA PRO A 6 -16.64 6.70 6.32
C PRO A 6 -15.69 5.56 6.65
N LEU A 7 -16.20 4.53 7.31
CA LEU A 7 -15.52 3.24 7.42
C LEU A 7 -16.08 2.31 6.35
N LEU A 8 -15.24 1.92 5.40
CA LEU A 8 -15.54 0.88 4.43
C LEU A 8 -15.10 -0.49 4.99
N VAL A 9 -16.06 -1.34 5.31
CA VAL A 9 -15.82 -2.72 5.75
C VAL A 9 -15.94 -3.65 4.55
N ARG A 10 -14.80 -4.20 4.13
CA ARG A 10 -14.75 -5.14 3.00
C ARG A 10 -15.21 -6.52 3.43
N LYS A 11 -16.22 -7.06 2.75
CA LYS A 11 -16.67 -8.44 2.90
C LYS A 11 -16.22 -9.27 1.70
N PHE A 12 -16.30 -10.59 1.86
CA PHE A 12 -16.16 -11.53 0.77
C PHE A 12 -17.35 -11.39 -0.21
N GLY A 13 -17.11 -11.66 -1.50
CA GLY A 13 -18.16 -11.61 -2.53
C GLY A 13 -18.41 -10.23 -3.16
N GLY A 14 -17.51 -9.25 -2.96
CA GLY A 14 -17.57 -7.95 -3.65
C GLY A 14 -18.54 -6.94 -3.05
N GLU A 15 -19.38 -7.33 -2.10
CA GLU A 15 -20.21 -6.39 -1.34
C GLU A 15 -19.45 -5.86 -0.12
N HIS A 16 -19.45 -4.55 0.09
CA HIS A 16 -18.69 -3.86 1.12
C HIS A 16 -19.61 -2.90 1.86
N ASP A 17 -19.60 -2.91 3.18
CA ASP A 17 -20.48 -2.08 3.98
C ASP A 17 -19.85 -0.71 4.22
N ILE A 18 -20.66 0.34 4.18
CA ILE A 18 -20.26 1.70 4.53
C ILE A 18 -20.87 2.05 5.88
N PHE A 19 -20.02 2.48 6.80
CA PHE A 19 -20.42 2.97 8.11
C PHE A 19 -20.13 4.47 8.23
N SER A 20 -21.06 5.19 8.86
CA SER A 20 -20.89 6.55 9.37
C SER A 20 -21.05 6.50 10.88
N GLY A 21 -19.96 6.69 11.62
CA GLY A 21 -19.93 6.40 13.06
C GLY A 21 -20.35 4.95 13.34
N PRO A 22 -21.26 4.70 14.30
CA PRO A 22 -21.69 3.34 14.65
C PRO A 22 -22.74 2.76 13.70
N ARG A 23 -23.25 3.54 12.73
CA ARG A 23 -24.38 3.15 11.88
C ARG A 23 -23.90 2.69 10.51
N ARG A 24 -24.40 1.54 10.03
CA ARG A 24 -24.28 1.14 8.63
C ARG A 24 -25.21 2.02 7.81
N VAL A 25 -24.66 2.82 6.91
CA VAL A 25 -25.40 3.81 6.10
C VAL A 25 -25.58 3.36 4.66
N GLY A 26 -24.84 2.35 4.21
CA GLY A 26 -24.91 1.88 2.83
C GLY A 26 -24.06 0.66 2.57
N TYR A 27 -24.01 0.27 1.30
CA TYR A 27 -23.06 -0.71 0.81
C TYR A 27 -22.60 -0.37 -0.62
N LEU A 28 -21.43 -0.88 -1.00
CA LEU A 28 -20.90 -0.89 -2.35
C LEU A 28 -20.80 -2.32 -2.84
N LYS A 29 -21.15 -2.56 -4.10
CA LYS A 29 -20.87 -3.79 -4.85
C LYS A 29 -19.77 -3.47 -5.84
N ILE A 30 -18.57 -3.99 -5.58
CA ILE A 30 -17.39 -3.83 -6.42
C ILE A 30 -17.11 -5.19 -7.08
N PRO A 31 -17.58 -5.41 -8.32
CA PRO A 31 -17.30 -6.65 -9.03
C PRO A 31 -15.84 -6.67 -9.52
N ASP A 32 -15.35 -7.85 -9.89
CA ASP A 32 -14.03 -7.98 -10.49
C ASP A 32 -14.00 -7.35 -11.90
N GLU A 33 -15.12 -7.41 -12.63
CA GLU A 33 -15.36 -6.84 -13.95
C GLU A 33 -16.72 -6.13 -14.01
N GLY A 34 -16.86 -5.11 -14.85
CA GLY A 34 -18.08 -4.30 -14.97
C GLY A 34 -18.11 -3.09 -14.05
N GLU A 35 -19.28 -2.49 -13.85
CA GLU A 35 -19.41 -1.23 -13.13
C GLU A 35 -19.67 -1.43 -11.63
N PRO A 36 -18.93 -0.74 -10.74
CA PRO A 36 -19.27 -0.67 -9.33
C PRO A 36 -20.66 -0.05 -9.14
N SER A 37 -21.40 -0.54 -8.16
CA SER A 37 -22.70 0.01 -7.76
C SER A 37 -22.79 0.13 -6.25
N GLY A 38 -23.83 0.76 -5.73
CA GLY A 38 -24.04 0.89 -4.29
C GLY A 38 -25.41 1.45 -3.97
N GLU A 39 -25.78 1.35 -2.70
CA GLU A 39 -27.05 1.83 -2.19
C GLU A 39 -26.85 2.51 -0.85
N VAL A 40 -27.49 3.67 -0.68
CA VAL A 40 -27.58 4.38 0.59
C VAL A 40 -28.82 3.85 1.31
N LEU A 41 -28.60 3.18 2.44
CA LEU A 41 -29.66 2.61 3.27
C LEU A 41 -30.28 3.66 4.21
N VAL A 42 -29.49 4.64 4.64
CA VAL A 42 -29.90 5.68 5.58
C VAL A 42 -29.29 7.01 5.14
N SER A 43 -30.11 8.06 5.06
CA SER A 43 -29.69 9.41 4.64
C SER A 43 -29.11 10.26 5.78
N GLU A 44 -29.24 9.81 7.02
CA GLU A 44 -28.67 10.47 8.20
C GLU A 44 -27.22 9.98 8.42
N PHE A 45 -26.26 10.85 8.10
CA PHE A 45 -24.84 10.59 8.31
C PHE A 45 -24.37 11.15 9.66
N HIS A 46 -23.62 10.34 10.40
CA HIS A 46 -22.99 10.74 11.66
C HIS A 46 -21.56 11.17 11.35
N GLU A 47 -21.30 12.47 11.37
CA GLU A 47 -19.97 13.03 11.16
C GLU A 47 -19.08 12.68 12.36
N VAL A 48 -17.98 11.98 12.09
CA VAL A 48 -16.99 11.63 13.11
C VAL A 48 -15.73 12.43 12.82
N GLU A 49 -15.44 13.36 13.72
CA GLU A 49 -14.20 14.13 13.69
C GLU A 49 -12.99 13.19 13.82
N LEU A 50 -11.95 13.43 13.02
CA LEU A 50 -10.77 12.58 12.97
C LEU A 50 -10.09 12.45 14.35
N ASP A 51 -9.99 13.54 15.11
CA ASP A 51 -9.37 13.53 16.44
C ASP A 51 -10.16 12.64 17.43
N VAL A 52 -11.49 12.65 17.34
CA VAL A 52 -12.35 11.78 18.15
C VAL A 52 -12.15 10.32 17.75
N LEU A 53 -12.06 10.03 16.44
CA LEU A 53 -11.78 8.69 15.93
C LEU A 53 -10.42 8.18 16.41
N LEU A 54 -9.37 9.00 16.30
CA LEU A 54 -8.02 8.64 16.74
C LEU A 54 -7.96 8.42 18.26
N LYS A 55 -8.57 9.30 19.05
CA LYS A 55 -8.62 9.18 20.51
C LYS A 55 -9.35 7.91 20.94
N SER A 56 -10.49 7.61 20.32
CA SER A 56 -11.30 6.42 20.65
C SER A 56 -10.59 5.11 20.29
N ASN A 57 -9.74 5.11 19.25
CA ASN A 57 -8.99 3.94 18.83
C ASN A 57 -7.59 3.84 19.45
N ALA A 58 -7.13 4.84 20.21
CA ALA A 58 -5.76 4.93 20.72
C ALA A 58 -5.30 3.69 21.51
N PRO A 59 -6.11 3.11 22.44
CA PRO A 59 -5.69 1.93 23.19
C PRO A 59 -5.41 0.72 22.30
N TYR A 60 -6.21 0.51 21.25
CA TYR A 60 -6.00 -0.57 20.28
C TYR A 60 -4.76 -0.34 19.45
N LEU A 61 -4.57 0.88 18.94
CA LEU A 61 -3.39 1.23 18.14
C LEU A 61 -2.10 1.06 18.95
N GLU A 62 -2.11 1.44 20.22
CA GLU A 62 -0.97 1.28 21.14
C GLU A 62 -0.68 -0.20 21.45
N PHE A 63 -1.72 -1.02 21.60
CA PHE A 63 -1.57 -2.46 21.76
C PHE A 63 -0.89 -3.09 20.54
N PHE A 64 -1.39 -2.81 19.33
CA PHE A 64 -0.81 -3.33 18.09
C PHE A 64 0.62 -2.82 17.88
N GLU A 65 0.88 -1.54 18.12
CA GLU A 65 2.23 -0.97 18.08
C GLU A 65 3.18 -1.68 19.05
N LYS A 66 2.76 -1.89 20.31
CA LYS A 66 3.58 -2.57 21.32
C LYS A 66 3.92 -4.00 20.90
N MET A 67 2.97 -4.75 20.34
CA MET A 67 3.23 -6.10 19.83
C MET A 67 4.25 -6.06 18.68
N SER A 68 4.06 -5.18 17.70
CA SER A 68 4.96 -5.04 16.55
C SER A 68 6.37 -4.62 16.98
N LEU A 69 6.49 -3.64 17.88
CA LEU A 69 7.79 -3.21 18.41
C LEU A 69 8.45 -4.28 19.26
N SER A 70 7.68 -5.07 20.02
CA SER A 70 8.24 -6.21 20.77
C SER A 70 8.80 -7.28 19.83
N LEU A 71 8.11 -7.60 18.73
CA LEU A 71 8.61 -8.52 17.71
C LEU A 71 9.91 -8.00 17.07
N LEU A 72 9.92 -6.74 16.63
CA LEU A 72 11.10 -6.15 15.99
C LEU A 72 12.29 -6.10 16.95
N ARG A 73 12.10 -5.62 18.19
CA ARG A 73 13.20 -5.49 19.16
C ARG A 73 13.81 -6.82 19.61
N LYS A 74 13.10 -7.95 19.45
CA LYS A 74 13.66 -9.30 19.65
C LYS A 74 14.64 -9.70 18.55
N LEU A 75 14.59 -9.07 17.39
CA LEU A 75 15.47 -9.34 16.26
C LEU A 75 16.72 -8.45 16.35
N THR A 76 17.77 -8.97 16.98
CA THR A 76 19.04 -8.29 17.21
C THR A 76 20.16 -8.86 16.33
N GLY A 77 21.32 -8.19 16.30
CA GLY A 77 22.52 -8.66 15.60
C GLY A 77 22.52 -8.44 14.08
N PHE A 78 21.61 -7.62 13.56
CA PHE A 78 21.63 -7.12 12.19
C PHE A 78 22.46 -5.83 12.12
N ASP A 79 23.18 -5.60 11.03
CA ASP A 79 23.97 -4.40 10.77
C ASP A 79 23.10 -3.32 10.10
N ASP A 80 22.24 -3.74 9.16
CA ASP A 80 21.32 -2.89 8.42
C ASP A 80 19.87 -3.36 8.55
N VAL A 81 18.94 -2.41 8.46
CA VAL A 81 17.51 -2.68 8.37
C VAL A 81 16.99 -2.04 7.10
N ILE A 82 16.51 -2.86 6.18
CA ILE A 82 15.97 -2.43 4.90
C ILE A 82 14.46 -2.58 4.88
N VAL A 83 13.76 -1.56 4.36
CA VAL A 83 12.30 -1.56 4.22
C VAL A 83 11.93 -1.41 2.75
N PRO A 84 11.48 -2.47 2.07
CA PRO A 84 10.85 -2.36 0.77
C PRO A 84 9.57 -1.52 0.89
N TRP A 85 9.57 -0.37 0.23
CA TRP A 85 8.53 0.64 0.41
C TRP A 85 7.82 0.93 -0.90
N SER A 86 6.51 0.70 -0.93
CA SER A 86 5.68 0.77 -2.14
C SER A 86 4.80 2.02 -2.20
N ALA A 87 5.09 3.04 -1.38
CA ALA A 87 4.24 4.21 -1.14
C ALA A 87 2.84 3.90 -0.54
N GLY A 88 2.52 2.62 -0.26
CA GLY A 88 1.25 2.19 0.31
C GLY A 88 1.19 2.38 1.83
N LYS A 89 -0.02 2.36 2.38
CA LYS A 89 -0.27 2.48 3.83
C LYS A 89 0.51 1.43 4.63
N ASP A 90 0.51 0.19 4.17
CA ASP A 90 1.07 -0.96 4.89
C ASP A 90 2.60 -0.88 4.92
N SER A 91 3.25 -0.65 3.79
CA SER A 91 4.71 -0.48 3.73
C SER A 91 5.18 0.81 4.41
N THR A 92 4.38 1.88 4.42
CA THR A 92 4.70 3.11 5.18
C THR A 92 4.63 2.86 6.69
N ALA A 93 3.62 2.13 7.19
CA ALA A 93 3.53 1.81 8.61
C ALA A 93 4.65 0.86 9.06
N ALA A 94 5.04 -0.08 8.20
CA ALA A 94 6.21 -0.93 8.44
C ALA A 94 7.50 -0.11 8.55
N LEU A 95 7.69 0.87 7.67
CA LEU A 95 8.80 1.83 7.73
C LEU A 95 8.82 2.59 9.07
N LEU A 96 7.68 3.15 9.47
CA LEU A 96 7.56 3.90 10.73
C LEU A 96 7.86 3.01 11.95
N LEU A 97 7.37 1.76 11.97
CA LEU A 97 7.67 0.80 13.04
C LEU A 97 9.16 0.44 13.08
N ALA A 98 9.80 0.25 11.92
CA ALA A 98 11.23 -0.01 11.83
C ALA A 98 12.05 1.16 12.39
N VAL A 99 11.70 2.40 12.03
CA VAL A 99 12.34 3.62 12.58
C VAL A 99 12.21 3.67 14.10
N LYS A 100 11.03 3.40 14.66
CA LYS A 100 10.80 3.37 16.12
C LYS A 100 11.51 2.21 16.84
N ALA A 101 11.77 1.11 16.14
CA ALA A 101 12.40 -0.07 16.71
C ALA A 101 13.94 0.03 16.72
N TYR A 102 14.54 0.51 15.63
CA TYR A 102 15.99 0.44 15.40
C TYR A 102 16.68 1.80 15.29
N GLY A 103 15.92 2.89 15.21
CA GLY A 103 16.45 4.24 15.00
C GLY A 103 16.76 4.53 13.53
N VAL A 104 16.53 5.78 13.14
CA VAL A 104 16.55 6.24 11.74
C VAL A 104 17.86 5.94 11.00
N LYS A 105 19.02 6.02 11.68
CA LYS A 105 20.35 5.86 11.08
C LYS A 105 20.61 4.46 10.50
N LYS A 106 19.87 3.45 10.97
CA LYS A 106 20.01 2.06 10.53
C LYS A 106 19.05 1.69 9.40
N ILE A 107 18.12 2.59 9.07
CA ILE A 107 17.02 2.31 8.14
C ILE A 107 17.39 2.79 6.74
N THR A 108 17.30 1.89 5.76
CA THR A 108 17.24 2.24 4.34
C THR A 108 15.87 1.83 3.78
N ALA A 109 15.10 2.81 3.32
CA ALA A 109 13.86 2.56 2.59
C ALA A 109 14.17 2.41 1.11
N ILE A 110 13.67 1.37 0.46
CA ILE A 110 13.86 1.15 -0.99
C ILE A 110 12.51 1.25 -1.68
N TYR A 111 12.37 2.28 -2.53
CA TYR A 111 11.26 2.38 -3.48
C TYR A 111 11.68 1.76 -4.81
N VAL A 112 10.78 1.00 -5.44
CA VAL A 112 11.03 0.44 -6.77
C VAL A 112 10.14 1.15 -7.76
N ASP A 113 10.75 1.98 -8.60
CA ASP A 113 10.11 2.69 -9.68
C ASP A 113 9.96 1.77 -10.88
N THR A 114 8.71 1.59 -11.32
CA THR A 114 8.39 0.76 -12.47
C THR A 114 8.41 1.52 -13.79
N GLY A 115 8.45 2.86 -13.77
CA GLY A 115 8.23 3.71 -14.94
C GLY A 115 6.75 3.84 -15.34
N VAL A 116 5.86 3.09 -14.68
CA VAL A 116 4.39 3.15 -14.87
C VAL A 116 3.65 3.32 -13.53
N ASP A 117 4.32 3.89 -12.54
CA ASP A 117 3.72 4.29 -11.27
C ASP A 117 2.99 5.64 -11.39
N PHE A 118 2.11 5.92 -10.45
CA PHE A 118 1.47 7.24 -10.37
C PHE A 118 2.49 8.31 -9.95
N PRO A 119 2.53 9.50 -10.57
CA PRO A 119 3.46 10.59 -10.20
C PRO A 119 3.41 10.97 -8.71
N CYS A 120 2.23 10.88 -8.10
CA CYS A 120 2.05 11.18 -6.68
C CYS A 120 2.77 10.17 -5.77
N ASN A 121 3.06 8.95 -6.23
CA ASN A 121 3.77 7.95 -5.43
C ASN A 121 5.21 8.39 -5.14
N LEU A 122 5.95 8.82 -6.16
CA LEU A 122 7.33 9.28 -5.98
C LEU A 122 7.37 10.51 -5.06
N LYS A 123 6.50 11.50 -5.31
CA LYS A 123 6.38 12.69 -4.46
C LYS A 123 6.04 12.34 -3.00
N TYR A 124 5.16 11.36 -2.81
CA TYR A 124 4.80 10.88 -1.48
C TYR A 124 5.99 10.23 -0.77
N VAL A 125 6.73 9.33 -1.43
CA VAL A 125 7.88 8.67 -0.79
C VAL A 125 8.99 9.64 -0.46
N GLU A 126 9.27 10.63 -1.31
CA GLU A 126 10.25 11.67 -1.01
C GLU A 126 9.81 12.57 0.16
N THR A 127 8.52 12.91 0.22
CA THR A 127 8.00 13.77 1.29
C THR A 127 8.06 13.05 2.64
N VAL A 128 7.63 11.80 2.67
CA VAL A 128 7.61 11.00 3.90
C VAL A 128 9.04 10.58 4.29
N SER A 129 9.95 10.32 3.35
CA SER A 129 11.35 10.02 3.67
C SER A 129 12.03 11.22 4.33
N ARG A 130 11.86 12.43 3.76
CA ARG A 130 12.34 13.69 4.35
C ARG A 130 11.75 13.93 5.74
N LYS A 131 10.44 13.68 5.92
CA LYS A 131 9.78 13.83 7.22
C LYS A 131 10.33 12.88 8.28
N LEU A 132 10.63 11.64 7.91
CA LEU A 132 11.16 10.62 8.82
C LEU A 132 12.69 10.70 8.99
N GLY A 133 13.38 11.42 8.12
CA GLY A 133 14.85 11.49 8.09
C GLY A 133 15.52 10.19 7.62
N VAL A 134 14.79 9.29 6.96
CA VAL A 134 15.31 7.99 6.53
C VAL A 134 16.06 8.10 5.21
N ARG A 135 17.10 7.28 5.03
CA ARG A 135 17.75 7.12 3.73
C ARG A 135 16.76 6.48 2.75
N LEU A 136 16.50 7.15 1.63
CA LEU A 136 15.69 6.64 0.54
C LEU A 136 16.60 6.24 -0.62
N GLU A 137 16.48 5.00 -1.06
CA GLU A 137 17.08 4.50 -2.30
C GLU A 137 15.96 4.21 -3.30
N VAL A 138 16.22 4.50 -4.58
CA VAL A 138 15.29 4.19 -5.68
C VAL A 138 15.93 3.13 -6.57
N ALA A 139 15.18 2.07 -6.83
CA ALA A 139 15.55 1.04 -7.78
C ALA A 139 14.65 1.13 -9.01
N GLU A 140 15.23 1.14 -10.20
CA GLU A 140 14.47 1.15 -11.44
C GLU A 140 14.22 -0.29 -11.92
N ALA A 141 12.95 -0.59 -12.19
CA ALA A 141 12.50 -1.88 -12.70
C ALA A 141 12.20 -1.86 -14.21
N HIS A 142 12.19 -0.68 -14.85
CA HIS A 142 12.02 -0.49 -16.30
C HIS A 142 10.85 -1.28 -16.91
N VAL A 143 9.70 -1.31 -16.22
CA VAL A 143 8.50 -2.00 -16.72
C VAL A 143 7.96 -1.28 -17.95
N ASP A 144 7.99 0.05 -17.95
CA ASP A 144 7.68 0.90 -19.10
C ASP A 144 8.40 0.49 -20.39
N SER A 145 9.71 0.28 -20.32
CA SER A 145 10.58 -0.06 -21.44
C SER A 145 10.35 -1.50 -21.93
N ALA A 146 9.94 -2.40 -21.04
CA ALA A 146 9.66 -3.80 -21.37
C ALA A 146 8.29 -4.01 -22.04
N LEU A 147 7.41 -2.99 -22.08
CA LEU A 147 6.06 -3.12 -22.65
C LEU A 147 6.07 -3.37 -24.15
N GLU A 148 7.05 -2.84 -24.88
CA GLU A 148 7.16 -3.02 -26.33
C GLU A 148 7.40 -4.49 -26.70
N GLU A 149 8.28 -5.17 -25.96
CA GLU A 149 8.63 -6.57 -26.18
C GLU A 149 7.60 -7.53 -25.55
N LYS A 150 7.16 -7.23 -24.31
CA LYS A 150 6.40 -8.19 -23.48
C LYS A 150 4.89 -7.97 -23.52
N GLY A 151 4.43 -6.89 -24.13
CA GLY A 151 3.03 -6.46 -24.09
C GLY A 151 2.57 -6.09 -22.68
N LEU A 152 1.27 -5.82 -22.53
CA LEU A 152 0.69 -5.48 -21.24
C LEU A 152 0.71 -6.67 -20.26
N PRO A 153 1.02 -6.46 -18.97
CA PRO A 153 0.96 -7.52 -17.97
C PRO A 153 -0.48 -7.98 -17.74
N THR A 154 -0.68 -9.29 -17.58
CA THR A 154 -2.00 -9.90 -17.27
C THR A 154 -2.01 -10.54 -15.88
N ASN A 155 -3.16 -11.05 -15.44
CA ASN A 155 -3.23 -11.77 -14.16
C ASN A 155 -2.45 -13.09 -14.20
N GLU A 156 -2.40 -13.72 -15.38
CA GLU A 156 -1.75 -15.00 -15.68
C GLU A 156 -0.24 -14.80 -15.90
N ASN A 157 0.16 -13.70 -16.54
CA ASN A 157 1.56 -13.39 -16.82
C ASN A 157 2.00 -12.07 -16.17
N ARG A 158 2.33 -12.14 -14.88
CA ARG A 158 2.84 -11.02 -14.08
C ARG A 158 4.35 -10.81 -14.20
N TRP A 159 4.86 -10.73 -15.43
CA TRP A 159 6.28 -10.47 -15.69
C TRP A 159 6.79 -9.18 -15.01
N CYS A 160 5.94 -8.14 -14.93
CA CYS A 160 6.27 -6.88 -14.25
C CYS A 160 6.55 -7.07 -12.75
N THR A 161 5.92 -8.06 -12.10
CA THR A 161 6.17 -8.38 -10.69
C THR A 161 7.54 -9.02 -10.51
N ARG A 162 7.97 -9.87 -11.45
CA ARG A 162 9.30 -10.48 -11.45
C ARG A 162 10.40 -9.42 -11.57
N MET A 163 10.28 -8.52 -12.55
CA MET A 163 11.21 -7.40 -12.72
C MET A 163 11.28 -6.49 -11.49
N LYS A 164 10.12 -6.19 -10.87
CA LYS A 164 10.08 -5.42 -9.62
C LYS A 164 10.82 -6.11 -8.47
N ILE A 165 10.66 -7.42 -8.33
CA ILE A 165 11.34 -8.22 -7.31
C ILE A 165 12.85 -8.27 -7.58
N GLU A 166 13.26 -8.50 -8.82
CA GLU A 166 14.68 -8.54 -9.22
C GLU A 166 15.38 -7.19 -8.96
N ALA A 167 14.76 -6.08 -9.38
CA ALA A 167 15.26 -4.73 -9.13
C ALA A 167 15.38 -4.43 -7.62
N LEU A 168 14.38 -4.85 -6.83
CA LEU A 168 14.39 -4.73 -5.38
C LEU A 168 15.58 -5.46 -4.76
N TYR A 169 15.74 -6.76 -5.04
CA TYR A 169 16.80 -7.55 -4.40
C TYR A 169 18.20 -7.17 -4.88
N ARG A 170 18.35 -6.73 -6.14
CA ARG A 170 19.58 -6.10 -6.61
C ARG A 170 19.93 -4.88 -5.75
N LYS A 171 18.98 -3.96 -5.54
CA LYS A 171 19.20 -2.77 -4.71
C LYS A 171 19.41 -3.10 -3.22
N ILE A 172 18.73 -4.11 -2.69
CA ILE A 172 18.96 -4.61 -1.32
C ILE A 172 20.41 -5.07 -1.16
N ARG A 173 20.93 -5.86 -2.10
CA ARG A 173 22.33 -6.32 -2.08
C ARG A 173 23.33 -5.17 -2.17
N GLU A 174 23.06 -4.18 -3.01
CA GLU A 174 23.89 -2.97 -3.11
C GLU A 174 23.89 -2.13 -1.82
N ALA A 175 22.74 -2.05 -1.13
CA ALA A 175 22.59 -1.24 0.08
C ALA A 175 23.07 -1.96 1.36
N SER A 176 23.07 -3.30 1.36
CA SER A 176 23.43 -4.15 2.49
C SER A 176 24.94 -4.13 2.75
N ARG A 177 25.36 -3.79 3.97
CA ARG A 177 26.78 -3.75 4.38
C ARG A 177 27.17 -4.90 5.31
N GLY A 178 26.21 -5.76 5.65
CA GLY A 178 26.43 -6.89 6.56
C GLY A 178 25.17 -7.73 6.70
N ARG A 179 24.91 -8.21 7.91
CA ARG A 179 23.72 -9.00 8.21
C ARG A 179 22.49 -8.11 8.16
N THR A 180 21.64 -8.30 7.16
CA THR A 180 20.51 -7.39 6.88
C THR A 180 19.17 -7.98 7.29
N LEU A 181 18.36 -7.17 7.98
CA LEU A 181 16.97 -7.45 8.26
C LEU A 181 16.06 -6.72 7.27
N ILE A 182 15.13 -7.42 6.65
CA ILE A 182 14.11 -6.84 5.77
C ILE A 182 12.80 -6.72 6.54
N VAL A 183 12.26 -5.52 6.70
CA VAL A 183 10.94 -5.29 7.31
C VAL A 183 9.90 -5.10 6.21
N VAL A 184 8.91 -5.99 6.13
CA VAL A 184 7.87 -5.97 5.09
C VAL A 184 6.50 -5.57 5.64
N GLY A 185 5.68 -4.94 4.80
CA GLY A 185 4.31 -4.52 5.14
C GLY A 185 3.24 -5.62 4.99
N ASP A 186 3.58 -6.90 5.11
CA ASP A 186 2.62 -8.00 4.91
C ASP A 186 1.59 -8.08 6.05
N ARG A 187 0.31 -8.28 5.69
CA ARG A 187 -0.80 -8.54 6.64
C ARG A 187 -1.61 -9.79 6.27
N ASP A 188 -2.22 -10.42 7.27
CA ASP A 188 -3.03 -11.63 7.09
C ASP A 188 -4.29 -11.36 6.28
N ALA A 189 -4.95 -10.24 6.56
CA ALA A 189 -6.19 -9.84 5.93
C ALA A 189 -6.03 -9.37 4.46
N GLU A 190 -4.84 -9.50 3.86
CA GLU A 190 -4.62 -9.16 2.45
C GLU A 190 -4.87 -10.34 1.50
N SER A 191 -4.49 -11.56 1.89
CA SER A 191 -4.77 -12.78 1.12
C SER A 191 -4.50 -14.04 1.94
N GLU A 192 -5.10 -15.15 1.54
CA GLU A 192 -4.87 -16.47 2.15
C GLU A 192 -3.38 -16.88 2.10
N LEU A 193 -2.68 -16.58 0.99
CA LEU A 193 -1.25 -16.87 0.89
C LEU A 193 -0.44 -16.04 1.90
N ARG A 194 -0.84 -14.80 2.23
CA ARG A 194 -0.16 -13.99 3.24
C ARG A 194 -0.49 -14.46 4.66
N SER A 195 -1.72 -14.91 4.92
CA SER A 195 -2.09 -15.44 6.24
C SER A 195 -1.27 -16.67 6.65
N LYS A 196 -0.93 -17.52 5.68
CA LYS A 196 -0.09 -18.72 5.88
C LYS A 196 1.40 -18.44 6.12
N ARG A 197 1.91 -17.25 5.79
CA ARG A 197 3.35 -16.92 5.98
C ARG A 197 3.68 -16.66 7.45
N PRO A 198 4.80 -17.15 8.01
CA PRO A 198 5.17 -16.82 9.38
C PRO A 198 5.56 -15.35 9.54
N PHE A 199 5.56 -14.85 10.78
CA PHE A 199 5.99 -13.49 11.13
C PHE A 199 7.43 -13.21 10.72
N VAL A 200 8.32 -14.20 10.92
CA VAL A 200 9.72 -14.15 10.55
C VAL A 200 10.00 -15.30 9.59
N ARG A 201 10.71 -15.02 8.50
CA ARG A 201 11.09 -15.99 7.48
C ARG A 201 12.44 -15.66 6.90
N THR A 202 13.08 -16.64 6.28
CA THR A 202 14.26 -16.41 5.45
C THR A 202 13.84 -16.36 3.99
N HIS A 203 14.44 -15.46 3.21
CA HIS A 203 14.33 -15.44 1.76
C HIS A 203 15.68 -15.09 1.16
N GLU A 204 16.22 -16.01 0.35
CA GLU A 204 17.63 -16.00 -0.05
C GLU A 204 18.53 -15.92 1.20
N GLU A 205 19.47 -14.98 1.26
CA GLU A 205 20.36 -14.72 2.39
C GLU A 205 19.74 -13.85 3.50
N PHE A 206 18.54 -13.28 3.27
CA PHE A 206 17.98 -12.25 4.14
C PHE A 206 16.93 -12.79 5.12
N THR A 207 16.95 -12.27 6.35
CA THR A 207 15.84 -12.45 7.29
C THR A 207 14.77 -11.40 7.00
N GLN A 208 13.51 -11.82 6.88
CA GLN A 208 12.36 -10.95 6.71
C GLN A 208 11.44 -11.01 7.91
N VAL A 209 10.90 -9.86 8.32
CA VAL A 209 9.91 -9.75 9.39
C VAL A 209 8.69 -8.94 8.93
N ALA A 210 7.49 -9.45 9.23
CA ALA A 210 6.21 -8.81 8.95
C ALA A 210 5.55 -8.32 10.25
N PRO A 211 5.87 -7.11 10.73
CA PRO A 211 5.36 -6.60 12.01
C PRO A 211 3.86 -6.27 11.97
N LEU A 212 3.27 -6.11 10.79
CA LEU A 212 1.86 -5.74 10.60
C LEU A 212 0.92 -6.93 10.44
N LYS A 213 1.41 -8.16 10.61
CA LYS A 213 0.68 -9.38 10.24
C LYS A 213 -0.78 -9.41 10.75
N LEU A 214 -0.99 -9.01 12.01
CA LEU A 214 -2.31 -9.00 12.68
C LEU A 214 -3.11 -7.69 12.53
N TRP A 215 -2.62 -6.73 11.75
CA TRP A 215 -3.25 -5.42 11.63
C TRP A 215 -4.38 -5.44 10.58
N SER A 216 -5.47 -4.73 10.85
CA SER A 216 -6.48 -4.43 9.84
C SER A 216 -6.02 -3.25 8.97
N GLY A 217 -6.67 -3.05 7.82
CA GLY A 217 -6.39 -1.89 6.97
C GLY A 217 -6.68 -0.56 7.67
N SER A 218 -7.73 -0.51 8.49
CA SER A 218 -8.08 0.68 9.27
C SER A 218 -7.09 0.95 10.40
N HIS A 219 -6.59 -0.08 11.09
CA HIS A 219 -5.52 0.09 12.09
C HIS A 219 -4.30 0.77 11.46
N VAL A 220 -3.89 0.34 10.26
CA VAL A 220 -2.75 0.91 9.55
C VAL A 220 -2.97 2.38 9.19
N GLN A 221 -4.13 2.74 8.62
CA GLN A 221 -4.43 4.12 8.26
C GLN A 221 -4.49 5.04 9.49
N LEU A 222 -5.23 4.64 10.53
CA LEU A 222 -5.35 5.41 11.76
C LEU A 222 -4.01 5.54 12.48
N TYR A 223 -3.17 4.51 12.45
CA TYR A 223 -1.83 4.56 13.03
C TYR A 223 -0.93 5.58 12.31
N LEU A 224 -0.95 5.62 10.98
CA LEU A 224 -0.21 6.64 10.23
C LEU A 224 -0.69 8.05 10.58
N LEU A 225 -2.00 8.27 10.57
CA LEU A 225 -2.61 9.57 10.90
C LEU A 225 -2.31 9.98 12.35
N LYS A 226 -2.43 9.08 13.33
CA LYS A 226 -2.05 9.32 14.75
C LYS A 226 -0.60 9.78 14.87
N ASN A 227 0.29 9.28 14.02
CA ASN A 227 1.71 9.62 14.00
C ASN A 227 2.05 10.78 13.05
N ASN A 228 1.05 11.54 12.61
CA ASN A 228 1.20 12.67 11.70
C ASN A 228 1.88 12.31 10.36
N ILE A 229 1.74 11.05 9.92
CA ILE A 229 2.17 10.60 8.60
C ILE A 229 0.96 10.69 7.67
N PRO A 230 1.00 11.53 6.62
CA PRO A 230 -0.10 11.63 5.68
C PRO A 230 -0.29 10.28 4.98
N LEU A 231 -1.53 9.99 4.56
CA LEU A 231 -1.76 8.90 3.62
C LEU A 231 -1.36 9.34 2.21
N ASN A 232 -1.00 8.38 1.36
CA ASN A 232 -0.80 8.65 -0.05
C ASN A 232 -2.08 9.25 -0.66
N PRO A 233 -2.00 10.32 -1.48
CA PRO A 233 -3.17 10.98 -2.06
C PRO A 233 -4.14 10.05 -2.78
N LEU A 234 -3.68 8.95 -3.37
CA LEU A 234 -4.55 7.97 -4.02
C LEU A 234 -5.59 7.35 -3.08
N TYR A 235 -5.30 7.25 -1.77
CA TYR A 235 -6.29 6.80 -0.80
C TYR A 235 -7.45 7.80 -0.66
N LEU A 236 -7.21 9.09 -0.88
CA LEU A 236 -8.25 10.12 -0.87
C LEU A 236 -9.09 10.12 -2.15
N GLU A 237 -8.52 9.67 -3.27
CA GLU A 237 -9.23 9.40 -4.51
C GLU A 237 -10.08 8.11 -4.46
N GLY A 238 -9.94 7.31 -3.39
CA GLY A 238 -10.72 6.09 -3.16
C GLY A 238 -9.99 4.78 -3.47
N PHE A 239 -8.70 4.79 -3.78
CA PHE A 239 -7.93 3.55 -3.97
C PHE A 239 -7.78 2.80 -2.65
N TYR A 240 -7.96 1.47 -2.64
CA TYR A 240 -7.64 0.66 -1.45
C TYR A 240 -6.24 0.03 -1.48
N ARG A 241 -5.70 -0.17 -2.69
CA ARG A 241 -4.37 -0.74 -2.96
C ARG A 241 -3.66 0.13 -3.98
N LEU A 242 -2.37 0.36 -3.74
CA LEU A 242 -1.53 1.12 -4.66
C LEU A 242 -0.65 0.19 -5.49
N GLY A 243 -0.45 0.58 -6.74
CA GLY A 243 0.40 -0.07 -7.72
C GLY A 243 0.53 0.83 -8.93
N CYS A 244 0.88 0.23 -10.07
CA CYS A 244 0.99 0.90 -11.35
C CYS A 244 -0.39 1.18 -11.97
N PHE A 245 -0.50 2.21 -12.82
CA PHE A 245 -1.78 2.56 -13.46
C PHE A 245 -2.20 1.61 -14.59
N ILE A 246 -1.32 0.70 -15.02
CA ILE A 246 -1.61 -0.42 -15.94
C ILE A 246 -1.58 -1.79 -15.23
N CYS A 247 -1.77 -1.82 -13.91
CA CYS A 247 -1.68 -3.07 -13.17
C CYS A 247 -2.87 -3.98 -13.49
N PRO A 248 -2.68 -5.26 -13.87
CA PRO A 248 -3.78 -6.18 -14.14
C PRO A 248 -4.63 -6.49 -12.91
N ALA A 249 -4.14 -6.14 -11.71
CA ALA A 249 -4.84 -6.29 -10.45
C ALA A 249 -5.73 -5.07 -10.08
N LEU A 250 -5.77 -4.02 -10.90
CA LEU A 250 -6.77 -2.95 -10.74
C LEU A 250 -8.17 -3.55 -10.87
N ARG A 251 -9.05 -3.24 -9.91
CA ARG A 251 -10.46 -3.67 -9.97
C ARG A 251 -11.28 -2.62 -10.70
N SER A 252 -12.51 -2.99 -11.04
CA SER A 252 -13.54 -2.09 -11.60
C SER A 252 -13.60 -0.73 -10.89
N TRP A 253 -13.49 -0.72 -9.56
CA TRP A 253 -13.49 0.51 -8.74
C TRP A 253 -12.32 1.44 -9.05
N GLU A 254 -11.08 0.96 -9.02
CA GLU A 254 -9.93 1.79 -9.39
C GLU A 254 -9.97 2.21 -10.85
N ILE A 255 -10.42 1.32 -11.75
CA ILE A 255 -10.59 1.64 -13.18
C ILE A 255 -11.60 2.78 -13.34
N MET A 256 -12.73 2.73 -12.63
CA MET A 256 -13.74 3.78 -12.64
C MET A 256 -13.17 5.11 -12.13
N ILE A 257 -12.39 5.10 -11.04
CA ILE A 257 -11.72 6.32 -10.54
C ILE A 257 -10.80 6.90 -11.62
N LEU A 258 -9.96 6.07 -12.24
CA LEU A 258 -9.01 6.51 -13.26
C LEU A 258 -9.70 7.06 -14.50
N LYS A 259 -10.78 6.42 -14.99
CA LYS A 259 -11.58 6.91 -16.12
C LYS A 259 -12.18 8.28 -15.84
N ASN A 260 -12.61 8.54 -14.60
CA ASN A 260 -13.19 9.81 -14.18
C ASN A 260 -12.13 10.87 -13.79
N ASN A 261 -10.88 10.47 -13.56
CA ASN A 261 -9.79 11.36 -13.16
C ASN A 261 -8.48 11.06 -13.90
N LEU A 262 -8.47 11.31 -15.21
CA LEU A 262 -7.29 11.07 -16.07
C LEU A 262 -6.07 11.91 -15.67
N LYS A 263 -6.21 12.95 -14.85
CA LYS A 263 -5.10 13.75 -14.31
C LYS A 263 -4.17 12.97 -13.38
N LEU A 264 -4.62 11.80 -12.89
CA LEU A 264 -3.79 10.89 -12.13
C LEU A 264 -2.75 10.17 -13.00
N ILE A 265 -2.96 10.10 -14.31
CA ILE A 265 -2.07 9.45 -15.27
C ILE A 265 -1.08 10.49 -15.85
N PRO A 266 0.21 10.16 -16.01
CA PRO A 266 1.15 11.00 -16.75
C PRO A 266 0.64 11.28 -18.17
N GLY A 267 0.69 12.54 -18.61
CA GLY A 267 0.09 12.95 -19.89
C GLY A 267 0.68 12.22 -21.10
N ASP A 268 1.98 11.97 -21.07
CA ASP A 268 2.75 11.21 -22.06
C ASP A 268 2.41 9.70 -22.06
N GLN A 269 1.82 9.18 -20.97
CA GLN A 269 1.45 7.78 -20.82
C GLN A 269 -0.07 7.53 -20.95
N LEU A 270 -0.84 8.55 -21.33
CA LEU A 270 -2.29 8.42 -21.48
C LEU A 270 -2.69 7.41 -22.58
N ASN A 271 -1.93 7.34 -23.67
CA ASN A 271 -2.16 6.38 -24.74
C ASN A 271 -1.91 4.93 -24.28
N LEU A 272 -0.90 4.72 -23.43
CA LEU A 272 -0.63 3.43 -22.80
C LEU A 272 -1.79 3.02 -21.89
N PHE A 273 -2.30 3.94 -21.07
CA PHE A 273 -3.47 3.67 -20.23
C PHE A 273 -4.72 3.32 -21.05
N LYS A 274 -4.98 4.03 -22.16
CA LYS A 274 -6.09 3.69 -23.09
C LYS A 274 -5.92 2.29 -23.70
N SER A 275 -4.70 1.89 -24.06
CA SER A 275 -4.42 0.53 -24.53
C SER A 275 -4.70 -0.51 -23.43
N PHE A 276 -4.35 -0.21 -22.19
CA PHE A 276 -4.67 -1.06 -21.04
C PHE A 276 -6.19 -1.23 -20.84
N LEU A 277 -6.97 -0.15 -20.93
CA LEU A 277 -8.44 -0.24 -20.84
C LEU A 277 -9.03 -1.14 -21.93
N ARG A 278 -8.58 -1.00 -23.18
CA ARG A 278 -9.04 -1.88 -24.28
C ARG A 278 -8.73 -3.36 -24.01
N CYS A 279 -7.55 -3.68 -23.48
CA CYS A 279 -7.17 -5.05 -23.13
C CYS A 279 -8.06 -5.64 -22.02
N LYS A 280 -8.59 -4.79 -21.12
CA LYS A 280 -9.53 -5.15 -20.06
C LYS A 280 -10.99 -5.25 -20.51
N GLY A 281 -11.30 -5.01 -21.79
CA GLY A 281 -12.68 -4.93 -22.29
C GLY A 281 -13.43 -3.68 -21.82
N GLU A 282 -12.70 -2.67 -21.33
CA GLU A 282 -13.24 -1.40 -20.85
C GLU A 282 -13.36 -0.38 -21.98
N ARG A 283 -14.41 0.45 -21.96
CA ARG A 283 -14.52 1.60 -22.85
C ARG A 283 -13.49 2.66 -22.44
N ALA A 284 -12.65 3.06 -23.40
CA ALA A 284 -11.55 4.01 -23.24
C ALA A 284 -11.99 5.48 -23.30
#